data_AF-A0A4Y2GA86-F1
#
_entry.id   AF-A0A4Y2GA86-F1
#
_cell.length_a   1.000
_cell.length_b   1.000
_cell.length_c   1.000
_cell.angle_alpha   90.00
_cell.angle_beta   90.00
_cell.angle_gamma   90.00
#
_symmetry.space_group_name_H-M   'P 1'
#
loop_
_entity.id
_entity.type
_entity.pdbx_description
1 polymer ?
#
loop_
_entity_poly.entity_id
_entity_poly.type
_entity_poly.pdbx_seq_one_letter_code
_entity_poly.pdbx_strand_id
1 'polypeptide(L)'
;MNNSVNSVQENLNKEKNVQDIKLVKGLLRYVLHDYYPAVNWKPGGIFLEEIDNSPCSVAIKSAMKLHLDANGGEIHSFYDEDFPRKGVINNKEHLDILRYLKSVFEIDPFDNARFLNYLCMCAEYAALSYLYGAKRAPLLTLQIISTMMKEMRESGKISQDVWSDFEKYCESYVQTERRRGYMRRPEYM
;
A
#
# COMPACT_ATOMS: atom_id res chain seq x y z
N MET A 1 -14.58 20.34 -18.41
CA MET A 1 -13.74 19.97 -17.24
C MET A 1 -12.92 18.72 -17.55
N ASN A 2 -11.89 18.82 -18.39
CA ASN A 2 -11.03 17.69 -18.80
C ASN A 2 -9.52 17.93 -18.53
N ASN A 3 -9.16 19.05 -17.89
CA ASN A 3 -7.77 19.47 -17.75
C ASN A 3 -7.04 18.86 -16.53
N SER A 4 -7.74 18.09 -15.68
CA SER A 4 -7.15 17.50 -14.46
C SER A 4 -6.58 16.09 -14.67
N VAL A 5 -6.97 15.38 -15.73
CA VAL A 5 -6.50 14.01 -15.97
C VAL A 5 -5.19 14.02 -16.78
N ASN A 6 -5.07 14.95 -17.73
CA ASN A 6 -3.89 15.07 -18.58
C ASN A 6 -2.67 15.65 -17.84
N SER A 7 -2.86 16.60 -16.91
CA SER A 7 -1.77 17.18 -16.11
C SER A 7 -1.16 16.20 -15.11
N VAL A 8 -1.88 15.13 -14.76
CA VAL A 8 -1.43 14.08 -13.84
C VAL A 8 -0.57 13.05 -14.59
N GLN A 9 -0.87 12.80 -15.87
CA GLN A 9 -0.06 11.94 -16.74
C GLN A 9 1.33 12.55 -17.00
N GLU A 10 1.41 13.87 -17.18
CA GLU A 10 2.65 14.59 -17.48
C GLU A 10 3.59 14.71 -16.27
N ASN A 11 3.08 14.64 -15.05
CA ASN A 11 3.88 14.74 -13.81
C ASN A 11 4.64 13.45 -13.43
N LEU A 12 4.45 12.36 -14.17
CA LEU A 12 5.06 11.04 -13.90
C LEU A 12 6.46 10.88 -14.54
N ASN A 13 6.94 11.88 -15.29
CA ASN A 13 8.10 11.78 -16.18
C ASN A 13 9.49 12.07 -15.55
N LYS A 14 9.66 11.96 -14.22
CA LYS A 14 11.00 11.91 -13.60
C LYS A 14 11.32 10.45 -13.27
N GLU A 15 12.51 9.96 -13.64
CA GLU A 15 12.92 8.55 -13.46
C GLU A 15 12.68 7.99 -12.04
N LYS A 16 12.78 8.84 -11.01
CA LYS A 16 12.53 8.45 -9.61
C LYS A 16 11.06 8.33 -9.25
N ASN A 17 10.19 9.16 -9.85
CA ASN A 17 8.74 8.95 -9.75
C ASN A 17 8.36 7.62 -10.39
N VAL A 18 9.04 7.21 -11.46
CA VAL A 18 8.83 5.92 -12.12
C VAL A 18 9.16 4.75 -11.18
N GLN A 19 10.21 4.85 -10.34
CA GLN A 19 10.54 3.80 -9.38
C GLN A 19 9.50 3.67 -8.25
N ASP A 20 9.08 4.81 -7.67
CA ASP A 20 8.00 4.82 -6.65
C ASP A 20 6.74 4.15 -7.19
N ILE A 21 6.31 4.55 -8.39
CA ILE A 21 5.12 4.01 -9.05
C ILE A 21 5.26 2.51 -9.26
N LYS A 22 6.41 2.02 -9.74
CA LYS A 22 6.61 0.58 -9.98
C LYS A 22 6.55 -0.23 -8.68
N LEU A 23 7.16 0.27 -7.60
CA LEU A 23 7.16 -0.39 -6.28
C LEU A 23 5.76 -0.42 -5.67
N VAL A 24 5.09 0.72 -5.61
CA VAL A 24 3.72 0.82 -5.09
C VAL A 24 2.74 0.01 -5.94
N LYS A 25 2.89 0.03 -7.27
CA LYS A 25 2.12 -0.84 -8.18
C LYS A 25 2.33 -2.31 -7.84
N GLY A 26 3.57 -2.75 -7.66
CA GLY A 26 3.90 -4.13 -7.30
C GLY A 26 3.31 -4.56 -5.95
N LEU A 27 3.35 -3.66 -4.97
CA LEU A 27 2.75 -3.84 -3.65
C LEU A 27 1.22 -3.99 -3.70
N LEU A 28 0.54 -3.07 -4.41
CA LEU A 28 -0.91 -3.15 -4.56
C LEU A 28 -1.33 -4.39 -5.34
N ARG A 29 -0.60 -4.75 -6.40
CA ARG A 29 -0.86 -6.01 -7.12
C ARG A 29 -0.76 -7.21 -6.19
N TYR A 30 0.29 -7.29 -5.38
CA TYR A 30 0.44 -8.37 -4.41
C TYR A 30 -0.76 -8.47 -3.47
N VAL A 31 -1.18 -7.36 -2.86
CA VAL A 31 -2.30 -7.39 -1.91
C VAL A 31 -3.63 -7.73 -2.59
N LEU A 32 -3.95 -7.08 -3.71
CA LEU A 32 -5.25 -7.27 -4.38
C LEU A 32 -5.39 -8.60 -5.12
N HIS A 33 -4.29 -9.18 -5.57
CA HIS A 33 -4.31 -10.41 -6.37
C HIS A 33 -3.90 -11.65 -5.56
N ASP A 34 -2.81 -11.55 -4.80
CA ASP A 34 -2.20 -12.71 -4.14
C ASP A 34 -2.68 -12.87 -2.69
N TYR A 35 -2.83 -11.76 -1.94
CA TYR A 35 -3.26 -11.80 -0.53
C TYR A 35 -4.78 -11.85 -0.38
N TYR A 36 -5.52 -11.06 -1.17
CA TYR A 36 -6.99 -11.00 -1.18
C TYR A 36 -7.62 -11.57 -2.47
N PRO A 37 -7.42 -12.87 -2.80
CA PRO A 37 -7.93 -13.44 -4.05
C PRO A 37 -9.47 -13.36 -4.16
N ALA A 38 -10.17 -13.35 -3.02
CA ALA A 38 -11.63 -13.22 -2.95
C ALA A 38 -12.17 -11.90 -3.51
N VAL A 39 -11.34 -10.85 -3.61
CA VAL A 39 -11.73 -9.56 -4.19
C VAL A 39 -11.97 -9.67 -5.71
N ASN A 40 -11.45 -10.73 -6.35
CA ASN A 40 -11.56 -10.96 -7.79
C ASN A 40 -11.20 -9.69 -8.59
N TRP A 41 -10.14 -9.03 -8.16
CA TRP A 41 -9.68 -7.79 -8.77
C TRP A 41 -9.16 -8.08 -10.18
N LYS A 42 -9.65 -7.30 -11.16
CA LYS A 42 -9.18 -7.40 -12.54
C LYS A 42 -8.25 -6.22 -12.81
N PRO A 43 -6.94 -6.47 -13.05
CA PRO A 43 -6.01 -5.40 -13.33
C PRO A 43 -6.42 -4.66 -14.61
N GLY A 44 -6.33 -3.32 -14.57
CA GLY A 44 -6.69 -2.44 -15.67
C GLY A 44 -5.73 -1.25 -15.78
N GLY A 45 -5.62 -0.64 -16.96
CA GLY A 45 -4.76 0.51 -17.21
C GLY A 45 -3.30 0.26 -16.85
N ILE A 46 -2.72 1.11 -16.00
CA ILE A 46 -1.33 0.99 -15.52
C ILE A 46 -1.05 -0.34 -14.81
N PHE A 47 -2.08 -1.05 -14.33
CA PHE A 47 -1.94 -2.35 -13.71
C PHE A 47 -1.94 -3.51 -14.71
N LEU A 48 -2.25 -3.33 -16.01
CA LEU A 48 -2.31 -4.43 -16.98
C LEU A 48 -0.95 -5.09 -17.22
N GLU A 49 0.09 -4.29 -17.37
CA GLU A 49 1.45 -4.78 -17.61
C GLU A 49 1.90 -5.62 -16.41
N GLU A 50 2.05 -6.92 -16.65
CA GLU A 50 2.79 -7.81 -15.77
C GLU A 50 4.23 -7.31 -15.74
N ILE A 51 4.68 -6.95 -14.55
CA ILE A 51 6.08 -6.60 -14.38
C ILE A 51 6.79 -7.94 -14.20
N ASP A 52 7.35 -8.49 -15.28
CA ASP A 52 8.20 -9.70 -15.25
C ASP A 52 9.37 -9.55 -14.26
N ASN A 53 9.70 -8.30 -13.89
CA ASN A 53 10.62 -7.93 -12.82
C ASN A 53 9.95 -6.98 -11.82
N SER A 54 8.84 -7.41 -11.19
CA SER A 54 8.18 -6.60 -10.16
C SER A 54 9.22 -6.16 -9.13
N PRO A 55 9.47 -4.85 -8.95
CA PRO A 55 10.50 -4.39 -8.04
C PRO A 55 10.10 -4.62 -6.57
N CYS A 56 8.86 -5.04 -6.32
CA CYS A 56 8.42 -5.43 -4.99
C CYS A 56 9.04 -6.77 -4.63
N SER A 57 10.10 -6.71 -3.81
CA SER A 57 10.90 -7.87 -3.46
C SER A 57 10.14 -8.87 -2.58
N VAL A 58 10.69 -10.10 -2.51
CA VAL A 58 10.15 -11.17 -1.65
C VAL A 58 10.12 -10.73 -0.19
N ALA A 59 11.08 -9.93 0.26
CA ALA A 59 11.14 -9.40 1.62
C ALA A 59 9.94 -8.49 1.92
N ILE A 60 9.65 -7.52 1.06
CA ILE A 60 8.52 -6.60 1.21
C ILE A 60 7.20 -7.39 1.21
N LYS A 61 6.99 -8.28 0.24
CA LYS A 61 5.79 -9.13 0.17
C LYS A 61 5.61 -9.96 1.44
N SER A 62 6.68 -10.57 1.94
CA SER A 62 6.64 -11.39 3.16
C SER A 62 6.33 -10.55 4.41
N ALA A 63 6.91 -9.35 4.51
CA ALA A 63 6.67 -8.45 5.62
C ALA A 63 5.20 -7.99 5.64
N MET A 64 4.67 -7.59 4.49
CA MET A 64 3.26 -7.24 4.35
C MET A 64 2.35 -8.40 4.69
N LYS A 65 2.65 -9.61 4.21
CA LYS A 65 1.86 -10.80 4.55
C LYS A 65 1.78 -10.98 6.06
N LEU A 66 2.94 -10.99 6.73
CA LEU A 66 3.00 -11.19 8.18
C LEU A 66 2.29 -10.06 8.93
N HIS A 67 2.43 -8.81 8.47
CA HIS A 67 1.78 -7.66 9.06
C HIS A 67 0.25 -7.72 8.90
N LEU A 68 -0.24 -8.08 7.71
CA LEU A 68 -1.67 -8.23 7.44
C LEU A 68 -2.25 -9.47 8.12
N ASP A 69 -1.52 -10.59 8.21
CA ASP A 69 -1.95 -11.78 8.96
C ASP A 69 -2.12 -11.45 10.45
N ALA A 70 -1.25 -10.60 11.00
CA ALA A 70 -1.26 -10.22 12.41
C ALA A 70 -2.26 -9.10 12.74
N ASN A 71 -2.41 -8.10 11.87
CA ASN A 71 -3.15 -6.87 12.16
C ASN A 71 -4.34 -6.63 11.22
N GLY A 72 -4.56 -7.46 10.21
CA GLY A 72 -5.60 -7.25 9.20
C GLY A 72 -7.01 -7.16 9.79
N GLY A 73 -7.30 -7.91 10.87
CA GLY A 73 -8.58 -7.77 11.57
C GLY A 73 -8.80 -6.39 12.20
N GLU A 74 -7.75 -5.78 12.74
CA GLU A 74 -7.80 -4.42 13.29
C GLU A 74 -7.91 -3.39 12.14
N ILE A 75 -7.12 -3.54 11.09
CA ILE A 75 -7.19 -2.67 9.90
C ILE A 75 -8.58 -2.70 9.26
N HIS A 76 -9.19 -3.89 9.16
CA HIS A 76 -10.55 -4.05 8.67
C HIS A 76 -11.59 -3.39 9.59
N SER A 77 -11.35 -3.40 10.90
CA SER A 77 -12.22 -2.72 11.86
C SER A 77 -12.15 -1.20 11.66
N PHE A 78 -10.96 -0.63 11.48
CA PHE A 78 -10.81 0.79 11.12
C PHE A 78 -11.48 1.12 9.79
N TYR A 79 -11.40 0.22 8.81
CA TYR A 79 -12.11 0.39 7.55
C TYR A 79 -13.62 0.49 7.75
N ASP A 80 -14.20 -0.40 8.55
CA ASP A 80 -15.63 -0.39 8.86
C ASP A 80 -16.07 0.90 9.58
N GLU A 81 -15.20 1.46 10.44
CA GLU A 81 -15.43 2.74 11.12
C GLU A 81 -15.35 3.94 10.15
N ASP A 82 -14.38 3.93 9.24
CA ASP A 82 -14.19 4.97 8.22
C ASP A 82 -15.30 4.94 7.15
N PHE A 83 -15.87 3.76 6.88
CA PHE A 83 -16.93 3.53 5.89
C PHE A 83 -18.19 2.88 6.50
N PRO A 84 -18.92 3.59 7.38
CA PRO A 84 -20.02 3.00 8.15
C PRO A 84 -21.23 2.59 7.29
N ARG A 85 -21.32 3.09 6.05
CA ARG A 85 -22.42 2.78 5.12
C ARG A 85 -22.00 1.64 4.18
N LYS A 86 -22.31 0.41 4.58
CA LYS A 86 -21.95 -0.84 3.87
C LYS A 86 -22.72 -1.12 2.56
N GLY A 87 -23.21 -0.08 1.87
CA GLY A 87 -24.09 -0.22 0.71
C GLY A 87 -23.36 -0.20 -0.63
N VAL A 88 -22.57 0.84 -0.88
CA VAL A 88 -21.64 1.00 -2.02
C VAL A 88 -20.68 2.11 -1.63
N ILE A 89 -19.38 1.87 -1.70
CA ILE A 89 -18.37 2.92 -1.51
C ILE A 89 -18.03 3.52 -2.86
N ASN A 90 -18.01 4.85 -2.94
CA ASN A 90 -17.63 5.54 -4.16
C ASN A 90 -16.16 5.97 -4.15
N ASN A 91 -15.64 6.28 -5.34
CA ASN A 91 -14.23 6.67 -5.51
C ASN A 91 -13.84 7.95 -4.75
N LYS A 92 -14.79 8.85 -4.47
CA LYS A 92 -14.54 10.09 -3.74
C LYS A 92 -14.36 9.80 -2.25
N GLU A 93 -15.24 9.00 -1.65
CA GLU A 93 -15.13 8.58 -0.25
C GLU A 93 -13.78 7.89 0.01
N HIS A 94 -13.41 6.93 -0.86
CA HIS A 94 -12.10 6.27 -0.80
C HIS A 94 -10.93 7.28 -0.84
N LEU A 95 -11.00 8.24 -1.77
CA LEU A 95 -9.95 9.26 -1.93
C LEU A 95 -9.85 10.19 -0.72
N ASP A 96 -10.97 10.60 -0.14
CA ASP A 96 -11.01 11.49 1.01
C ASP A 96 -10.38 10.81 2.24
N ILE A 97 -10.66 9.53 2.46
CA ILE A 97 -10.02 8.73 3.51
C ILE A 97 -8.53 8.53 3.25
N LEU A 98 -8.12 8.22 2.02
CA LEU A 98 -6.68 8.11 1.69
C LEU A 98 -5.92 9.42 1.95
N ARG A 99 -6.52 10.57 1.66
CA ARG A 99 -5.93 11.89 1.95
C ARG A 99 -5.79 12.11 3.45
N TYR A 100 -6.79 11.70 4.22
CA TYR A 100 -6.71 11.73 5.68
C TYR A 100 -5.57 10.85 6.19
N LEU A 101 -5.52 9.57 5.79
CA LEU A 101 -4.44 8.65 6.19
C LEU A 101 -3.05 9.19 5.84
N LYS A 102 -2.89 9.74 4.63
CA LYS A 102 -1.65 10.41 4.20
C LYS A 102 -1.30 11.55 5.17
N SER A 103 -2.25 12.43 5.46
CA SER A 103 -2.01 13.58 6.35
C SER A 103 -1.60 13.16 7.75
N VAL A 104 -2.23 12.12 8.30
CA VAL A 104 -1.89 11.56 9.62
C VAL A 104 -0.49 10.96 9.61
N PHE A 105 -0.14 10.21 8.56
CA PHE A 105 1.20 9.62 8.44
C PHE A 105 2.30 10.69 8.36
N GLU A 106 2.06 11.76 7.60
CA GLU A 106 3.06 12.82 7.36
C GLU A 106 3.29 13.78 8.55
N ILE A 107 2.45 13.76 9.61
CA ILE A 107 2.62 14.63 10.79
C ILE A 107 3.97 14.37 11.48
N ASP A 108 4.37 13.12 11.55
CA ASP A 108 5.54 12.70 12.32
C ASP A 108 6.77 12.45 11.44
N PRO A 109 7.97 12.32 12.04
CA PRO A 109 9.15 11.85 11.32
C PRO A 109 8.91 10.50 10.65
N PHE A 110 9.53 10.30 9.48
CA PHE A 110 9.43 9.04 8.76
C PHE A 110 10.01 7.89 9.57
N ASP A 111 9.24 6.81 9.68
CA ASP A 111 9.62 5.57 10.36
C ASP A 111 9.18 4.38 9.50
N ASN A 112 10.06 3.40 9.35
CA ASN A 112 9.82 2.24 8.48
C ASN A 112 8.70 1.33 9.00
N ALA A 113 8.55 1.19 10.32
CA ALA A 113 7.49 0.36 10.91
C ALA A 113 6.12 0.97 10.65
N ARG A 114 5.99 2.28 10.88
CA ARG A 114 4.79 3.05 10.53
C ARG A 114 4.52 3.06 9.03
N PHE A 115 5.57 3.14 8.21
CA PHE A 115 5.42 3.12 6.77
C PHE A 115 4.90 1.77 6.27
N LEU A 116 5.39 0.65 6.81
CA LEU A 116 4.84 -0.68 6.55
C LEU A 116 3.35 -0.75 6.91
N ASN A 117 2.99 -0.26 8.10
CA ASN A 117 1.59 -0.23 8.54
C ASN A 117 0.72 0.62 7.59
N TYR A 118 1.18 1.82 7.25
CA TYR A 118 0.49 2.72 6.34
C TYR A 118 0.25 2.08 4.95
N LEU A 119 1.28 1.44 4.39
CA LEU A 119 1.15 0.74 3.11
C LEU A 119 0.15 -0.42 3.18
N CYS A 120 0.17 -1.20 4.27
CA CYS A 120 -0.78 -2.29 4.50
C CYS A 120 -2.22 -1.75 4.60
N MET A 121 -2.46 -0.72 5.41
CA MET A 121 -3.76 -0.07 5.54
C MET A 121 -4.27 0.43 4.19
N CYS A 122 -3.44 1.18 3.45
CA CYS A 122 -3.82 1.71 2.14
C CYS A 122 -4.14 0.61 1.12
N ALA A 123 -3.39 -0.49 1.13
CA ALA A 123 -3.60 -1.62 0.22
C ALA A 123 -4.86 -2.42 0.57
N GLU A 124 -5.11 -2.64 1.86
CA GLU A 124 -6.33 -3.27 2.35
C GLU A 124 -7.57 -2.43 2.06
N TYR A 125 -7.51 -1.12 2.33
CA TYR A 125 -8.57 -0.18 1.98
C TYR A 125 -8.84 -0.18 0.47
N ALA A 126 -7.79 -0.27 -0.36
CA ALA A 126 -7.96 -0.38 -1.81
C ALA A 126 -8.71 -1.66 -2.22
N ALA A 127 -8.37 -2.79 -1.59
CA ALA A 127 -8.99 -4.08 -1.85
C ALA A 127 -10.47 -4.09 -1.44
N LEU A 128 -10.77 -3.63 -0.22
CA LEU A 128 -12.13 -3.56 0.32
C LEU A 128 -12.99 -2.54 -0.45
N SER A 129 -12.47 -1.34 -0.71
CA SER A 129 -13.21 -0.33 -1.46
C SER A 129 -13.51 -0.78 -2.89
N TYR A 130 -12.59 -1.50 -3.53
CA TYR A 130 -12.84 -2.10 -4.83
C TYR A 130 -13.97 -3.16 -4.78
N LEU A 131 -13.95 -4.00 -3.75
CA LEU A 131 -14.99 -5.00 -3.48
C LEU A 131 -16.37 -4.33 -3.32
N TYR A 132 -16.43 -3.23 -2.55
CA TYR A 132 -17.64 -2.46 -2.29
C TYR A 132 -18.03 -1.43 -3.36
N GLY A 133 -17.38 -1.45 -4.53
CA GLY A 133 -17.84 -0.73 -5.72
C GLY A 133 -16.97 0.45 -6.19
N ALA A 134 -15.98 0.88 -5.41
CA ALA A 134 -15.03 1.91 -5.81
C ALA A 134 -13.98 1.33 -6.77
N LYS A 135 -14.35 1.11 -8.03
CA LYS A 135 -13.51 0.42 -9.03
C LYS A 135 -12.19 1.12 -9.33
N ARG A 136 -12.04 2.42 -9.02
CA ARG A 136 -10.78 3.16 -9.16
C ARG A 136 -9.94 3.18 -7.89
N ALA A 137 -10.38 2.56 -6.80
CA ALA A 137 -9.66 2.55 -5.52
C ALA A 137 -8.17 2.16 -5.66
N PRO A 138 -7.79 1.11 -6.41
CA PRO A 138 -6.37 0.74 -6.55
C PRO A 138 -5.53 1.83 -7.24
N LEU A 139 -6.09 2.49 -8.26
CA LEU A 139 -5.43 3.58 -8.96
C LEU A 139 -5.29 4.82 -8.09
N LEU A 140 -6.32 5.17 -7.33
CA LEU A 140 -6.31 6.31 -6.42
C LEU A 140 -5.30 6.09 -5.28
N THR A 141 -5.24 4.87 -4.74
CA THR A 141 -4.25 4.50 -3.73
C THR A 141 -2.83 4.61 -4.28
N LEU A 142 -2.57 4.09 -5.49
CA LEU A 142 -1.28 4.23 -6.16
C LEU A 142 -0.86 5.70 -6.28
N GLN A 143 -1.79 6.56 -6.71
CA GLN A 143 -1.55 7.99 -6.87
C GLN A 143 -1.23 8.67 -5.53
N ILE A 144 -2.03 8.41 -4.49
CA ILE A 144 -1.82 9.03 -3.18
C ILE A 144 -0.47 8.64 -2.57
N ILE A 145 -0.12 7.35 -2.59
CA ILE A 145 1.17 6.90 -2.04
C ILE A 145 2.32 7.49 -2.87
N SER A 146 2.23 7.46 -4.21
CA SER A 146 3.31 8.01 -5.06
C SER A 146 3.50 9.52 -4.86
N THR A 147 2.39 10.27 -4.72
CA THR A 147 2.43 11.71 -4.41
C THR A 147 3.04 11.96 -3.03
N MET A 148 2.65 11.19 -2.01
CA MET A 148 3.22 11.28 -0.67
C MET A 148 4.74 11.06 -0.69
N MET A 149 5.21 10.01 -1.37
CA MET A 149 6.64 9.72 -1.49
C MET A 149 7.40 10.87 -2.16
N LYS A 150 6.84 11.46 -3.21
CA LYS A 150 7.42 12.63 -3.86
C LYS A 150 7.50 13.83 -2.90
N GLU A 151 6.42 14.17 -2.21
CA GLU A 151 6.34 15.32 -1.30
C GLU A 151 7.25 15.17 -0.07
N MET A 152 7.30 13.97 0.51
CA MET A 152 8.22 13.65 1.61
C MET A 152 9.68 13.76 1.18
N ARG A 153 9.99 13.39 -0.07
CA ARG A 153 11.35 13.50 -0.62
C ARG A 153 11.72 14.97 -0.90
N GLU A 154 10.79 15.74 -1.45
CA GLU A 154 11.00 17.18 -1.71
C GLU A 154 11.15 18.00 -0.43
N SER A 155 10.49 17.58 0.65
CA SER A 155 10.66 18.18 1.99
C SER A 155 11.86 17.65 2.78
N GLY A 156 12.61 16.68 2.25
CA GLY A 156 13.77 16.09 2.90
C GLY A 156 13.46 15.13 4.05
N LYS A 157 12.18 14.74 4.24
CA LYS A 157 11.77 13.75 5.25
C LYS A 157 12.24 12.33 4.93
N ILE A 158 12.45 12.03 3.66
CA ILE A 158 12.98 10.74 3.20
C ILE A 158 14.15 10.92 2.24
N SER A 159 15.06 9.96 2.26
CA SER A 159 16.22 9.92 1.36
C SER A 159 15.81 9.49 -0.06
N GLN A 160 16.77 9.56 -0.98
CA GLN A 160 16.61 9.00 -2.33
C GLN A 160 16.56 7.47 -2.32
N ASP A 161 17.17 6.85 -1.30
CA ASP A 161 17.34 5.40 -1.17
C ASP A 161 16.32 4.75 -0.21
N VAL A 162 15.25 5.48 0.12
CA VAL A 162 14.21 5.08 1.08
C VAL A 162 13.68 3.66 0.85
N TRP A 163 13.56 3.23 -0.41
CA TRP A 163 13.07 1.89 -0.73
C TRP A 163 14.07 0.80 -0.39
N SER A 164 15.36 1.04 -0.57
CA SER A 164 16.42 0.11 -0.16
C SER A 164 16.51 0.00 1.35
N ASP A 165 16.33 1.11 2.06
CA ASP A 165 16.29 1.11 3.53
C ASP A 165 15.04 0.41 4.06
N PHE A 166 13.89 0.66 3.42
CA PHE A 166 12.63 -0.01 3.74
C PHE A 166 12.68 -1.52 3.46
N GLU A 167 13.33 -1.94 2.38
CA GLU A 167 13.53 -3.35 2.06
C GLU A 167 14.37 -4.06 3.13
N LYS A 168 15.50 -3.48 3.53
CA LYS A 168 16.33 -4.02 4.64
C LYS A 168 15.54 -4.11 5.95
N TYR A 169 14.70 -3.11 6.22
CA TYR A 169 13.79 -3.16 7.37
C TYR A 169 12.83 -4.35 7.25
N CYS A 170 12.20 -4.56 6.09
CA CYS A 170 11.28 -5.68 5.85
C CYS A 170 11.97 -7.03 6.04
N GLU A 171 13.23 -7.19 5.59
CA GLU A 171 14.01 -8.40 5.82
C GLU A 171 14.20 -8.68 7.31
N SER A 172 14.61 -7.68 8.08
CA SER A 172 14.80 -7.78 9.54
C SER A 172 13.49 -8.09 10.27
N TYR A 173 12.41 -7.42 9.88
CA TYR A 173 11.06 -7.65 10.40
C TYR A 173 10.62 -9.11 10.19
N VAL A 174 10.74 -9.63 8.96
CA VAL A 174 10.38 -11.02 8.63
C VAL A 174 11.19 -12.02 9.45
N GLN A 175 12.51 -11.80 9.60
CA GLN A 175 13.35 -12.66 10.42
C GLN A 175 12.92 -12.67 11.89
N THR A 176 12.59 -11.50 12.44
CA THR A 176 12.16 -11.33 13.83
C THR A 176 10.82 -12.02 14.08
N GLU A 177 9.83 -11.80 13.21
CA GLU A 177 8.51 -12.42 13.35
C GLU A 177 8.55 -13.94 13.17
N ARG A 178 9.37 -14.45 12.24
CA ARG A 178 9.59 -15.90 12.12
C ARG A 178 10.15 -16.48 13.41
N ARG A 179 11.17 -15.86 14.02
CA ARG A 179 11.74 -16.31 15.30
C ARG A 179 10.69 -16.31 16.43
N ARG A 180 9.84 -15.28 16.50
CA ARG A 180 8.73 -15.22 17.46
C ARG A 180 7.69 -16.33 17.24
N GLY A 181 7.37 -16.64 15.99
CA GLY A 181 6.49 -17.75 15.61
C GLY A 181 7.03 -19.13 16.01
N TYR A 182 8.34 -19.33 15.92
CA TYR A 182 8.99 -20.58 16.40
C TYR A 182 8.90 -20.73 17.92
N MET A 183 9.01 -19.65 18.69
CA MET A 183 8.90 -19.70 20.16
C MET A 183 7.46 -19.91 20.67
N ARG A 184 6.44 -19.69 19.83
CA ARG A 184 5.01 -19.82 20.19
C ARG A 184 4.41 -21.20 19.89
N ARG A 185 5.16 -22.14 19.32
CA ARG A 185 4.67 -23.52 19.19
C ARG A 185 4.83 -24.23 20.54
N PRO A 186 3.74 -24.68 21.21
CA PRO A 186 3.88 -25.64 22.29
C PRO A 186 4.50 -26.90 21.69
N GLU A 187 5.54 -27.41 22.33
CA GLU A 187 5.92 -28.81 22.16
C GLU A 187 4.72 -29.64 22.62
N TYR A 188 3.88 -30.07 21.68
CA TYR A 188 2.99 -31.19 21.91
C TYR A 188 3.88 -32.43 21.95
N MET A 189 4.36 -32.76 23.16
CA MET A 189 4.74 -34.11 23.56
C MET A 189 3.61 -34.71 24.40
#